data_AF-A0A2M8NYT4-F1
#
_entry.id   AF-A0A2M8NYT4-F1
#
_cell.length_a   1.000
_cell.length_b   1.000
_cell.length_c   1.000
_cell.angle_alpha   90.00
_cell.angle_beta   90.00
_cell.angle_gamma   90.00
#
_symmetry.space_group_name_H-M   'P 1'
#
loop_
_entity.id
_entity.type
_entity.pdbx_description
1 polymer ?
#
loop_
_entity_poly.entity_id
_entity_poly.type
_entity_poly.pdbx_seq_one_letter_code
_entity_poly.pdbx_strand_id
1 'polypeptide(L)'
;MLLFSQTTMLSRMEYGLMMKYIRLWALLLGIFSVSLVAPIQAQMNTTACADVVPNGVIPDACMRLMQAFPAPTVLPIPQDRFTIDYYDFWRVNNTQPPVFDAPGGNVIRNMPAGFNFINVVSVVDGWVQAENGEWFRAEDVQENEKLSYMSGVRILDGLENRFAWILGTMFTVTEPGGRQSRETGRLVQRYDLVNIFAETVDEDGWRWYMVGPNQWVEQRMVAKVFKIDRPEGVEGRWVAIDLYEQTLVAYENDTPVFATLVATGIPGFDTREGIFTVWARLDRDRMSGLTGAPNAWDLQSVPFVMYFDEGRSLHGTYWHDNFGYRQSKGCVNLTISDASYLYQWMRQTDLRDEDGNILNYVYVHSSGEYRTSGASTK
;
A
#
# COMPACT_ATOMS: atom_id res chain seq x y z
N MET A 1 13.17 48.16 -65.39
CA MET A 1 12.08 47.15 -65.37
C MET A 1 11.93 46.69 -63.92
N LEU A 2 10.84 46.99 -63.19
CA LEU A 2 9.41 46.70 -63.44
C LEU A 2 9.15 45.18 -63.42
N LEU A 3 8.32 44.58 -62.54
CA LEU A 3 7.67 44.99 -61.26
C LEU A 3 7.78 43.77 -60.29
N PHE A 4 7.38 43.73 -59.00
CA PHE A 4 6.59 44.57 -58.08
C PHE A 4 7.28 44.54 -56.66
N SER A 5 6.73 44.69 -55.44
CA SER A 5 5.36 44.73 -54.90
C SER A 5 5.23 45.51 -53.55
N GLN A 6 4.04 45.38 -52.97
CA GLN A 6 3.40 45.89 -51.74
C GLN A 6 4.05 45.51 -50.36
N THR A 7 3.73 46.12 -49.20
CA THR A 7 3.12 47.43 -48.81
C THR A 7 3.34 47.68 -47.28
N THR A 8 3.39 48.96 -46.87
CA THR A 8 3.44 49.51 -45.48
C THR A 8 2.32 49.01 -44.52
N MET A 9 2.46 48.91 -43.20
CA MET A 9 3.00 49.80 -42.14
C MET A 9 2.07 50.99 -41.76
N LEU A 10 1.34 50.86 -40.63
CA LEU A 10 0.64 51.88 -39.80
C LEU A 10 0.08 51.12 -38.57
N SER A 11 0.18 51.50 -37.28
CA SER A 11 0.46 52.73 -36.52
C SER A 11 -0.75 53.59 -36.12
N ARG A 12 -1.20 53.40 -34.87
CA ARG A 12 -1.96 54.29 -33.95
C ARG A 12 -3.10 55.17 -34.55
N MET A 13 -4.34 54.69 -34.41
CA MET A 13 -5.49 55.51 -34.03
C MET A 13 -6.59 54.63 -33.37
N GLU A 14 -7.73 55.23 -33.00
CA GLU A 14 -8.97 54.57 -32.51
C GLU A 14 -9.06 54.04 -31.06
N TYR A 15 -8.47 54.76 -30.09
CA TYR A 15 -9.10 54.84 -28.76
C TYR A 15 -10.40 55.65 -28.86
N GLY A 16 -11.51 55.04 -29.31
CA GLY A 16 -12.76 55.78 -29.52
C GLY A 16 -14.08 54.99 -29.70
N LEU A 17 -14.05 53.71 -30.09
CA LEU A 17 -15.27 52.97 -30.45
C LEU A 17 -15.84 52.03 -29.37
N MET A 18 -15.05 51.65 -28.36
CA MET A 18 -15.35 50.51 -27.48
C MET A 18 -16.32 50.80 -26.30
N MET A 19 -17.26 51.74 -26.47
CA MET A 19 -18.16 52.16 -25.36
C MET A 19 -19.65 52.34 -25.75
N LYS A 20 -20.11 51.72 -26.85
CA LYS A 20 -21.53 51.74 -27.28
C LYS A 20 -22.28 50.40 -27.26
N TYR A 21 -21.59 49.26 -27.09
CA TYR A 21 -22.23 47.93 -27.11
C TYR A 21 -22.71 47.42 -25.73
N ILE A 22 -22.60 48.23 -24.67
CA ILE A 22 -22.89 47.83 -23.27
C ILE A 22 -24.39 47.95 -22.90
N ARG A 23 -25.26 48.43 -23.80
CA ARG A 23 -26.66 48.80 -23.47
C ARG A 23 -27.77 48.02 -24.20
N LEU A 24 -27.52 46.81 -24.73
CA LEU A 24 -28.55 46.06 -25.48
C LEU A 24 -28.68 44.56 -25.15
N TRP A 25 -28.30 44.11 -23.94
CA TRP A 25 -28.51 42.73 -23.48
C TRP A 25 -29.07 42.61 -22.05
N ALA A 26 -29.69 43.68 -21.53
CA ALA A 26 -30.12 43.77 -20.13
C ALA A 26 -31.54 43.21 -19.83
N LEU A 27 -32.13 42.41 -20.73
CA LEU A 27 -33.55 42.05 -20.69
C LEU A 27 -33.85 40.61 -21.14
N LEU A 28 -33.17 39.62 -20.56
CA LEU A 28 -33.59 38.20 -20.63
C LEU A 28 -33.00 37.31 -19.49
N LEU A 29 -32.89 37.85 -18.27
CA LEU A 29 -32.48 37.10 -17.07
C LEU A 29 -33.70 36.55 -16.31
N GLY A 30 -34.47 35.69 -16.98
CA GLY A 30 -35.64 35.01 -16.43
C GLY A 30 -35.36 33.55 -16.11
N ILE A 31 -35.28 33.23 -14.81
CA ILE A 31 -35.49 31.89 -14.22
C ILE A 31 -34.81 30.71 -14.95
N PHE A 32 -33.58 30.40 -14.55
CA PHE A 32 -33.21 29.02 -14.24
C PHE A 32 -32.07 28.99 -13.22
N SER A 33 -32.38 29.40 -11.99
CA SER A 33 -31.55 29.06 -10.83
C SER A 33 -31.71 27.56 -10.56
N VAL A 34 -31.01 26.74 -11.35
CA VAL A 34 -30.73 25.35 -10.96
C VAL A 34 -29.87 25.45 -9.72
N SER A 35 -30.51 25.32 -8.56
CA SER A 35 -29.82 25.02 -7.32
C SER A 35 -29.08 23.72 -7.55
N LEU A 36 -27.76 23.81 -7.77
CA LEU A 36 -26.85 22.70 -7.54
C LEU A 36 -26.85 22.44 -6.04
N VAL A 37 -27.93 21.80 -5.60
CA VAL A 37 -27.90 20.90 -4.45
C VAL A 37 -26.87 19.86 -4.86
N ALA A 38 -25.61 20.08 -4.45
CA ALA A 38 -24.61 19.03 -4.48
C ALA A 38 -25.29 17.79 -3.87
N PRO A 39 -25.27 16.63 -4.54
CA PRO A 39 -25.93 15.46 -4.02
C PRO A 39 -25.41 15.26 -2.59
N ILE A 40 -26.34 15.19 -1.63
CA ILE A 40 -26.01 14.94 -0.23
C ILE A 40 -25.02 13.79 -0.26
N GLN A 41 -23.76 14.03 0.17
CA GLN A 41 -22.75 12.99 0.17
C GLN A 41 -23.38 11.83 0.92
N ALA A 42 -23.59 10.72 0.22
CA ALA A 42 -24.30 9.60 0.79
C ALA A 42 -23.43 9.11 1.94
N GLN A 43 -23.83 9.42 3.16
CA GLN A 43 -23.03 9.10 4.33
C GLN A 43 -23.20 7.62 4.59
N MET A 44 -22.08 6.89 4.78
CA MET A 44 -22.13 5.43 4.75
C MET A 44 -22.59 4.89 6.11
N ASN A 45 -23.88 5.05 6.40
CA ASN A 45 -24.48 4.67 7.68
C ASN A 45 -24.56 3.14 7.84
N THR A 46 -23.46 2.56 8.33
CA THR A 46 -23.30 1.13 8.62
C THR A 46 -24.32 0.59 9.62
N THR A 47 -24.93 1.42 10.47
CA THR A 47 -26.00 0.98 11.39
C THR A 47 -27.24 0.45 10.65
N ALA A 48 -27.41 0.78 9.36
CA ALA A 48 -28.44 0.18 8.51
C ALA A 48 -28.33 -1.35 8.36
N CYS A 49 -27.17 -1.93 8.69
CA CYS A 49 -26.88 -3.36 8.68
C CYS A 49 -26.72 -3.96 10.09
N ALA A 50 -27.00 -3.22 11.17
CA ALA A 50 -26.78 -3.69 12.55
C ALA A 50 -27.63 -4.92 12.92
N ASP A 51 -28.85 -5.03 12.38
CA ASP A 51 -29.78 -6.14 12.63
C ASP A 51 -29.55 -7.37 11.72
N VAL A 52 -28.43 -7.42 10.97
CA VAL A 52 -28.12 -8.55 10.08
C VAL A 52 -27.65 -9.75 10.90
N VAL A 53 -28.51 -10.77 10.97
CA VAL A 53 -28.19 -12.09 11.55
C VAL A 53 -27.86 -13.12 10.46
N PRO A 54 -27.00 -14.12 10.74
CA PRO A 54 -26.77 -15.26 9.85
C PRO A 54 -28.08 -15.92 9.42
N ASN A 55 -28.23 -16.22 8.13
CA ASN A 55 -29.42 -16.82 7.53
C ASN A 55 -30.76 -16.06 7.76
N GLY A 56 -30.69 -14.81 8.23
CA GLY A 56 -31.83 -13.92 8.31
C GLY A 56 -32.16 -13.20 7.00
N VAL A 57 -33.27 -12.48 6.97
CA VAL A 57 -33.59 -11.54 5.89
C VAL A 57 -32.77 -10.28 6.09
N ILE A 58 -31.92 -9.93 5.12
CA ILE A 58 -31.14 -8.67 5.15
C ILE A 58 -32.11 -7.48 5.06
N PRO A 59 -32.05 -6.48 5.97
CA PRO A 59 -32.94 -5.32 5.93
C PRO A 59 -32.83 -4.50 4.64
N ASP A 60 -33.95 -3.98 4.14
CA ASP A 60 -34.01 -3.12 2.94
C ASP A 60 -33.11 -1.85 3.03
N ALA A 61 -32.78 -1.41 4.24
CA ALA A 61 -31.81 -0.34 4.47
C ALA A 61 -30.38 -0.80 4.18
N CYS A 62 -29.98 -1.97 4.69
CA CYS A 62 -28.69 -2.59 4.41
C CYS A 62 -28.55 -2.96 2.91
N MET A 63 -29.61 -3.51 2.30
CA MET A 63 -29.61 -3.82 0.86
C MET A 63 -29.35 -2.58 0.00
N ARG A 64 -29.97 -1.44 0.31
CA ARG A 64 -29.71 -0.18 -0.38
C ARG A 64 -28.32 0.39 -0.08
N LEU A 65 -27.81 0.22 1.13
CA LEU A 65 -26.43 0.61 1.48
C LEU A 65 -25.41 -0.16 0.63
N MET A 66 -25.55 -1.49 0.52
CA MET A 66 -24.67 -2.34 -0.30
C MET A 66 -24.76 -2.01 -1.80
N GLN A 67 -25.93 -1.60 -2.29
CA GLN A 67 -26.12 -1.16 -3.68
C GLN A 67 -25.51 0.23 -3.95
N ALA A 68 -25.50 1.13 -2.95
CA ALA A 68 -24.90 2.45 -3.06
C ALA A 68 -23.36 2.41 -2.94
N PHE A 69 -22.82 1.47 -2.16
CA PHE A 69 -21.37 1.33 -1.89
C PHE A 69 -20.84 -0.07 -2.24
N PRO A 70 -20.86 -0.49 -3.51
CA PRO A 70 -20.39 -1.82 -3.92
C PRO A 70 -18.87 -2.05 -3.77
N ALA A 71 -18.11 -0.98 -3.52
CA ALA A 71 -16.67 -0.99 -3.22
C ALA A 71 -16.34 0.15 -2.22
N PRO A 72 -15.18 0.11 -1.53
CA PRO A 72 -14.77 1.15 -0.58
C PRO A 72 -14.52 2.52 -1.23
N THR A 73 -14.70 3.62 -0.49
CA THR A 73 -14.55 5.01 -0.96
C THR A 73 -13.08 5.46 -1.05
N VAL A 74 -12.31 4.75 -1.87
CA VAL A 74 -10.84 4.86 -1.91
C VAL A 74 -10.32 4.96 -3.35
N LEU A 75 -9.10 5.48 -3.52
CA LEU A 75 -8.40 5.51 -4.82
C LEU A 75 -7.03 4.85 -4.70
N PRO A 76 -6.65 3.90 -5.59
CA PRO A 76 -5.31 3.33 -5.58
C PRO A 76 -4.24 4.42 -5.77
N ILE A 77 -3.07 4.23 -5.16
CA ILE A 77 -1.89 5.03 -5.47
C ILE A 77 -1.33 4.62 -6.84
N PRO A 78 -0.61 5.51 -7.54
CA PRO A 78 0.21 5.10 -8.69
C PRO A 78 1.27 4.08 -8.26
N GLN A 79 1.55 3.09 -9.11
CA GLN A 79 2.68 2.19 -8.92
C GLN A 79 4.00 2.94 -9.13
N ASP A 80 5.02 2.67 -8.31
CA ASP A 80 6.38 3.18 -8.56
C ASP A 80 7.06 2.38 -9.67
N ARG A 81 6.63 2.66 -10.90
CA ARG A 81 7.14 2.04 -12.12
C ARG A 81 8.62 2.34 -12.37
N PHE A 82 9.16 3.44 -11.84
CA PHE A 82 10.59 3.65 -11.91
C PHE A 82 11.32 2.61 -11.06
N THR A 83 11.00 2.50 -9.77
CA THR A 83 11.73 1.58 -8.89
C THR A 83 11.41 0.10 -9.18
N ILE A 84 10.23 -0.19 -9.75
CA ILE A 84 9.81 -1.55 -10.16
C ILE A 84 10.40 -1.99 -11.51
N ASP A 85 10.42 -1.12 -12.53
CA ASP A 85 10.82 -1.51 -13.88
C ASP A 85 12.31 -1.18 -14.20
N TYR A 86 13.01 -0.38 -13.37
CA TYR A 86 14.43 0.01 -13.59
C TYR A 86 15.45 -0.79 -12.76
N TYR A 87 15.06 -1.33 -11.60
CA TYR A 87 15.96 -2.10 -10.73
C TYR A 87 15.76 -3.59 -10.90
N ASP A 88 16.83 -4.28 -11.28
CA ASP A 88 16.79 -5.70 -11.62
C ASP A 88 17.27 -6.55 -10.43
N PHE A 89 16.39 -6.70 -9.43
CA PHE A 89 16.69 -7.43 -8.20
C PHE A 89 16.73 -8.95 -8.49
N TRP A 90 17.90 -9.59 -8.40
CA TRP A 90 18.04 -11.04 -8.63
C TRP A 90 18.32 -11.78 -7.31
N ARG A 91 17.78 -12.99 -7.21
CA ARG A 91 18.02 -13.89 -6.08
C ARG A 91 19.30 -14.68 -6.29
N VAL A 92 20.13 -14.80 -5.25
CA VAL A 92 21.23 -15.78 -5.23
C VAL A 92 20.64 -17.14 -4.85
N ASN A 93 20.73 -18.12 -5.77
CA ASN A 93 20.08 -19.42 -5.63
C ASN A 93 21.04 -20.54 -5.21
N ASN A 94 22.31 -20.47 -5.60
CA ASN A 94 23.28 -21.49 -5.22
C ASN A 94 23.68 -21.35 -3.73
N THR A 95 24.12 -22.44 -3.11
CA THR A 95 24.61 -22.45 -1.73
C THR A 95 26.09 -22.09 -1.70
N GLN A 96 26.41 -20.91 -1.17
CA GLN A 96 27.77 -20.35 -1.09
C GLN A 96 28.51 -20.22 -2.43
N PRO A 97 27.92 -19.59 -3.48
CA PRO A 97 28.62 -19.38 -4.73
C PRO A 97 29.86 -18.51 -4.55
N PRO A 98 30.92 -18.76 -5.33
CA PRO A 98 32.04 -17.84 -5.46
C PRO A 98 31.58 -16.52 -6.07
N VAL A 99 32.17 -15.43 -5.58
CA VAL A 99 31.96 -14.05 -6.03
C VAL A 99 33.30 -13.56 -6.57
N PHE A 100 33.27 -12.89 -7.73
CA PHE A 100 34.46 -12.62 -8.54
C PHE A 100 34.74 -11.11 -8.71
N ASP A 101 36.00 -10.76 -8.99
CA ASP A 101 36.42 -9.39 -9.33
C ASP A 101 36.08 -8.98 -10.78
N ALA A 102 36.01 -9.95 -11.69
CA ALA A 102 35.70 -9.78 -13.11
C ALA A 102 35.12 -11.07 -13.73
N PRO A 103 34.52 -11.01 -14.94
CA PRO A 103 34.14 -12.20 -15.70
C PRO A 103 35.34 -13.13 -15.92
N GLY A 104 35.26 -14.35 -15.38
CA GLY A 104 36.37 -15.32 -15.41
C GLY A 104 37.60 -14.96 -14.56
N GLY A 105 37.47 -13.98 -13.66
CA GLY A 105 38.54 -13.46 -12.81
C GLY A 105 38.81 -14.28 -11.54
N ASN A 106 39.32 -13.63 -10.51
CA ASN A 106 39.64 -14.23 -9.23
C ASN A 106 38.40 -14.31 -8.33
N VAL A 107 38.27 -15.39 -7.56
CA VAL A 107 37.29 -15.47 -6.47
C VAL A 107 37.75 -14.56 -5.33
N ILE A 108 37.04 -13.46 -5.09
CA ILE A 108 37.33 -12.49 -4.02
C ILE A 108 36.71 -12.89 -2.68
N ARG A 109 35.60 -13.62 -2.70
CA ARG A 109 34.93 -14.23 -1.54
C ARG A 109 33.95 -15.30 -2.00
N ASN A 110 33.42 -16.07 -1.06
CA ASN A 110 32.15 -16.79 -1.27
C ASN A 110 31.01 -15.96 -0.68
N MET A 111 29.81 -16.05 -1.25
CA MET A 111 28.60 -15.56 -0.60
C MET A 111 28.25 -16.45 0.61
N PRO A 112 27.72 -15.92 1.73
CA PRO A 112 27.19 -16.77 2.81
C PRO A 112 26.01 -17.61 2.33
N ALA A 113 25.80 -18.79 2.92
CA ALA A 113 24.55 -19.52 2.75
C ALA A 113 23.42 -18.75 3.44
N GLY A 114 22.32 -18.49 2.73
CA GLY A 114 21.25 -17.67 3.29
C GLY A 114 20.23 -17.19 2.25
N PHE A 115 19.45 -16.19 2.65
CA PHE A 115 18.46 -15.52 1.84
C PHE A 115 19.06 -14.23 1.26
N ASN A 116 19.76 -14.35 0.12
CA ASN A 116 20.54 -13.24 -0.44
C ASN A 116 19.97 -12.77 -1.79
N PHE A 117 19.99 -11.47 -2.02
CA PHE A 117 19.59 -10.82 -3.26
C PHE A 117 20.57 -9.70 -3.64
N ILE A 118 20.82 -9.59 -4.95
CA ILE A 118 21.65 -8.56 -5.57
C ILE A 118 20.79 -7.63 -6.42
N ASN A 119 21.27 -6.40 -6.65
CA ASN A 119 20.71 -5.52 -7.67
C ASN A 119 21.61 -5.63 -8.92
N VAL A 120 21.08 -6.12 -10.04
CA VAL A 120 21.84 -6.36 -11.27
C VAL A 120 21.96 -5.08 -12.09
N VAL A 121 23.16 -4.84 -12.62
CA VAL A 121 23.47 -3.67 -13.47
C VAL A 121 24.03 -4.03 -14.84
N SER A 122 24.44 -5.30 -15.05
CA SER A 122 24.94 -5.79 -16.34
C SER A 122 24.86 -7.32 -16.40
N VAL A 123 24.58 -7.86 -17.59
CA VAL A 123 24.68 -9.29 -17.91
C VAL A 123 25.46 -9.44 -19.21
N VAL A 124 26.54 -10.22 -19.19
CA VAL A 124 27.45 -10.41 -20.34
C VAL A 124 28.08 -11.80 -20.32
N ASP A 125 28.01 -12.52 -21.44
CA ASP A 125 28.72 -13.79 -21.70
C ASP A 125 28.63 -14.85 -20.57
N GLY A 126 27.46 -14.96 -19.93
CA GLY A 126 27.21 -15.91 -18.83
C GLY A 126 27.57 -15.39 -17.43
N TRP A 127 27.92 -14.10 -17.31
CA TRP A 127 28.24 -13.40 -16.07
C TRP A 127 27.23 -12.30 -15.77
N VAL A 128 26.99 -12.08 -14.48
CA VAL A 128 26.03 -11.11 -13.93
C VAL A 128 26.78 -10.19 -12.98
N GLN A 129 26.66 -8.87 -13.19
CA GLN A 129 27.28 -7.86 -12.34
C GLN A 129 26.25 -7.28 -11.38
N ALA A 130 26.57 -7.31 -10.09
CA ALA A 130 25.83 -6.61 -9.05
C ALA A 130 26.25 -5.13 -8.96
N GLU A 131 25.37 -4.27 -8.45
CA GLU A 131 25.56 -2.81 -8.34
C GLU A 131 26.82 -2.41 -7.55
N ASN A 132 27.26 -3.24 -6.60
CA ASN A 132 28.50 -3.03 -5.85
C ASN A 132 29.78 -3.43 -6.62
N GLY A 133 29.66 -3.76 -7.91
CA GLY A 133 30.76 -4.14 -8.81
C GLY A 133 31.15 -5.62 -8.77
N GLU A 134 30.54 -6.41 -7.87
CA GLU A 134 30.81 -7.84 -7.71
C GLU A 134 30.23 -8.67 -8.87
N TRP A 135 30.94 -9.71 -9.28
CA TRP A 135 30.54 -10.59 -10.37
C TRP A 135 30.11 -11.98 -9.89
N PHE A 136 29.05 -12.48 -10.52
CA PHE A 136 28.46 -13.80 -10.31
C PHE A 136 28.37 -14.52 -11.66
N ARG A 137 28.35 -15.86 -11.67
CA ARG A 137 27.97 -16.60 -12.87
C ARG A 137 26.45 -16.63 -12.97
N ALA A 138 25.90 -16.59 -14.18
CA ALA A 138 24.45 -16.62 -14.39
C ALA A 138 23.77 -17.89 -13.83
N GLU A 139 24.51 -18.99 -13.67
CA GLU A 139 24.04 -20.24 -13.02
C GLU A 139 23.86 -20.14 -11.49
N ASP A 140 24.48 -19.16 -10.83
CA ASP A 140 24.42 -19.00 -9.37
C ASP A 140 23.22 -18.15 -8.89
N VAL A 141 22.54 -17.47 -9.81
CA VAL A 141 21.51 -16.43 -9.57
C VAL A 141 20.24 -16.67 -10.43
N GLN A 142 19.14 -15.97 -10.11
CA GLN A 142 17.87 -16.03 -10.85
C GLN A 142 17.13 -14.69 -10.77
N GLU A 143 16.49 -14.28 -11.87
CA GLU A 143 15.49 -13.21 -11.92
C GLU A 143 14.39 -13.37 -10.84
N ASN A 144 13.89 -12.27 -10.31
CA ASN A 144 12.95 -12.29 -9.17
C ASN A 144 11.48 -12.24 -9.61
N GLU A 145 10.90 -13.43 -9.84
CA GLU A 145 9.48 -13.64 -10.12
C GLU A 145 8.51 -13.22 -8.99
N LYS A 146 9.01 -12.77 -7.82
CA LYS A 146 8.21 -12.54 -6.60
C LYS A 146 7.94 -11.07 -6.27
N LEU A 147 8.21 -10.17 -7.22
CA LEU A 147 7.96 -8.74 -7.07
C LEU A 147 6.45 -8.44 -7.00
N SER A 148 6.02 -7.72 -5.97
CA SER A 148 4.61 -7.34 -5.82
C SER A 148 4.25 -6.10 -6.62
N TYR A 149 3.17 -6.20 -7.38
CA TYR A 149 2.51 -5.09 -8.08
C TYR A 149 1.27 -4.57 -7.32
N MET A 150 1.03 -5.06 -6.10
CA MET A 150 -0.02 -4.53 -5.23
C MET A 150 0.25 -3.07 -4.88
N SER A 151 -0.81 -2.31 -4.67
CA SER A 151 -0.76 -0.90 -4.28
C SER A 151 -1.87 -0.61 -3.28
N GLY A 152 -1.51 0.07 -2.19
CA GLY A 152 -2.44 0.66 -1.25
C GLY A 152 -3.30 1.76 -1.85
N VAL A 153 -4.13 2.34 -1.00
CA VAL A 153 -5.20 3.25 -1.40
C VAL A 153 -5.22 4.51 -0.55
N ARG A 154 -5.50 5.64 -1.20
CA ARG A 154 -5.86 6.90 -0.55
C ARG A 154 -7.32 6.85 -0.12
N ILE A 155 -7.58 7.24 1.12
CA ILE A 155 -8.91 7.24 1.74
C ILE A 155 -9.58 8.59 1.43
N LEU A 156 -10.85 8.57 0.99
CA LEU A 156 -11.58 9.80 0.60
C LEU A 156 -12.68 10.20 1.60
N ASP A 157 -13.15 9.27 2.42
CA ASP A 157 -14.29 9.41 3.33
C ASP A 157 -13.87 9.49 4.81
N GLY A 158 -12.58 9.67 5.10
CA GLY A 158 -12.06 9.65 6.47
C GLY A 158 -12.19 8.29 7.18
N LEU A 159 -12.41 7.21 6.43
CA LEU A 159 -12.62 5.84 6.91
C LEU A 159 -13.93 5.68 7.72
N GLU A 160 -15.00 6.36 7.29
CA GLU A 160 -16.35 6.19 7.84
C GLU A 160 -16.82 4.73 7.83
N ASN A 161 -16.44 3.97 6.79
CA ASN A 161 -16.71 2.54 6.72
C ASN A 161 -15.45 1.69 6.85
N ARG A 162 -15.60 0.51 7.46
CA ARG A 162 -14.56 -0.51 7.54
C ARG A 162 -14.51 -1.29 6.22
N PHE A 163 -13.31 -1.47 5.70
CA PHE A 163 -13.08 -2.28 4.51
C PHE A 163 -11.99 -3.32 4.77
N ALA A 164 -11.74 -4.21 3.82
CA ALA A 164 -10.62 -5.13 3.85
C ALA A 164 -10.04 -5.38 2.46
N TRP A 165 -8.79 -5.83 2.43
CA TRP A 165 -8.27 -6.62 1.31
C TRP A 165 -8.58 -8.10 1.55
N ILE A 166 -8.94 -8.79 0.48
CA ILE A 166 -9.00 -10.26 0.43
C ILE A 166 -7.56 -10.81 0.36
N LEU A 167 -7.24 -11.81 1.18
CA LEU A 167 -5.87 -12.36 1.29
C LEU A 167 -5.63 -13.60 0.43
N GLY A 168 -6.66 -14.23 -0.12
CA GLY A 168 -6.52 -15.39 -1.01
C GLY A 168 -7.70 -15.54 -1.94
N THR A 169 -7.45 -16.06 -3.15
CA THR A 169 -8.49 -16.25 -4.16
C THR A 169 -9.47 -17.34 -3.72
N MET A 170 -10.75 -16.97 -3.60
CA MET A 170 -11.81 -17.82 -3.04
C MET A 170 -13.19 -17.45 -3.61
N PHE A 171 -14.18 -18.31 -3.37
CA PHE A 171 -15.59 -17.91 -3.52
C PHE A 171 -16.14 -17.48 -2.16
N THR A 172 -16.88 -16.36 -2.11
CA THR A 172 -17.65 -15.97 -0.93
C THR A 172 -18.69 -17.04 -0.61
N VAL A 173 -19.03 -17.23 0.67
CA VAL A 173 -20.08 -18.17 1.08
C VAL A 173 -21.40 -17.44 1.33
N THR A 174 -22.52 -18.13 1.18
CA THR A 174 -23.86 -17.56 1.43
C THR A 174 -24.18 -17.40 2.92
N GLU A 175 -23.56 -18.23 3.76
CA GLU A 175 -23.75 -18.29 5.21
C GLU A 175 -22.40 -18.50 5.92
N PRO A 176 -22.17 -17.90 7.11
CA PRO A 176 -21.04 -18.23 7.98
C PRO A 176 -20.89 -19.73 8.23
N GLY A 177 -19.66 -20.26 8.18
CA GLY A 177 -19.39 -21.70 8.24
C GLY A 177 -19.75 -22.49 6.96
N GLY A 178 -20.39 -21.84 5.98
CA GLY A 178 -20.82 -22.46 4.73
C GLY A 178 -19.68 -22.93 3.82
N ARG A 179 -20.04 -23.73 2.80
CA ARG A 179 -19.08 -24.24 1.80
C ARG A 179 -18.95 -23.27 0.62
N GLN A 180 -17.72 -23.07 0.15
CA GLN A 180 -17.46 -22.34 -1.09
C GLN A 180 -18.08 -23.07 -2.31
N SER A 181 -18.71 -22.31 -3.20
CA SER A 181 -19.36 -22.79 -4.42
C SER A 181 -19.20 -21.74 -5.53
N ARG A 182 -19.05 -22.20 -6.78
CA ARG A 182 -18.97 -21.34 -7.98
C ARG A 182 -20.36 -20.90 -8.46
N GLU A 183 -21.38 -21.62 -8.01
CA GLU A 183 -22.78 -21.49 -8.38
C GLU A 183 -23.51 -20.45 -7.50
N THR A 184 -23.13 -20.34 -6.23
CA THR A 184 -23.73 -19.38 -5.26
C THR A 184 -22.77 -18.27 -4.82
N GLY A 185 -21.46 -18.50 -4.87
CA GLY A 185 -20.45 -17.55 -4.39
C GLY A 185 -19.94 -16.58 -5.45
N ARG A 186 -19.62 -15.36 -5.04
CA ARG A 186 -18.82 -14.41 -5.84
C ARG A 186 -17.36 -14.86 -5.78
N LEU A 187 -16.70 -14.98 -6.93
CA LEU A 187 -15.24 -15.09 -6.98
C LEU A 187 -14.63 -13.77 -6.51
N VAL A 188 -13.74 -13.85 -5.53
CA VAL A 188 -12.85 -12.76 -5.10
C VAL A 188 -11.41 -13.23 -5.19
N GLN A 189 -10.51 -12.32 -5.56
CA GLN A 189 -9.09 -12.60 -5.76
C GLN A 189 -8.24 -12.02 -4.62
N ARG A 190 -7.02 -12.52 -4.44
CA ARG A 190 -6.04 -11.90 -3.54
C ARG A 190 -5.84 -10.43 -3.95
N TYR A 191 -5.90 -9.54 -2.95
CA TYR A 191 -5.90 -8.09 -3.04
C TYR A 191 -7.16 -7.41 -3.62
N ASP A 192 -8.26 -8.14 -3.84
CA ASP A 192 -9.58 -7.49 -4.04
C ASP A 192 -9.95 -6.67 -2.80
N LEU A 193 -10.50 -5.47 -3.02
CA LEU A 193 -11.02 -4.59 -1.97
C LEU A 193 -12.52 -4.80 -1.75
N VAL A 194 -12.93 -4.94 -0.48
CA VAL A 194 -14.32 -5.19 -0.08
C VAL A 194 -14.73 -4.34 1.11
N ASN A 195 -15.95 -3.81 1.09
CA ASN A 195 -16.58 -3.18 2.26
C ASN A 195 -17.00 -4.27 3.27
N ILE A 196 -17.00 -3.94 4.57
CA ILE A 196 -17.56 -4.79 5.63
C ILE A 196 -18.85 -4.16 6.12
N PHE A 197 -19.99 -4.77 5.78
CA PHE A 197 -21.32 -4.25 6.11
C PHE A 197 -21.88 -4.77 7.44
N ALA A 198 -21.60 -6.04 7.76
CA ALA A 198 -21.98 -6.69 9.00
C ALA A 198 -20.89 -7.68 9.42
N GLU A 199 -20.93 -8.12 10.67
CA GLU A 199 -20.04 -9.16 11.20
C GLU A 199 -20.81 -10.11 12.12
N THR A 200 -20.30 -11.33 12.26
CA THR A 200 -20.84 -12.35 13.14
C THR A 200 -19.75 -13.33 13.55
N VAL A 201 -20.05 -14.30 14.41
CA VAL A 201 -19.14 -15.35 14.86
C VAL A 201 -19.84 -16.71 14.68
N ASP A 202 -19.12 -17.71 14.18
CA ASP A 202 -19.63 -19.07 13.99
C ASP A 202 -19.47 -19.97 15.23
N GLU A 203 -19.88 -21.24 15.11
CA GLU A 203 -19.81 -22.24 16.20
C GLU A 203 -18.37 -22.62 16.59
N ASP A 204 -17.40 -22.49 15.67
CA ASP A 204 -15.95 -22.65 15.91
C ASP A 204 -15.28 -21.37 16.46
N GLY A 205 -16.08 -20.33 16.70
CA GLY A 205 -15.65 -19.04 17.23
C GLY A 205 -14.90 -18.17 16.22
N TRP A 206 -14.93 -18.47 14.91
CA TRP A 206 -14.32 -17.61 13.87
C TRP A 206 -15.26 -16.47 13.50
N ARG A 207 -14.70 -15.27 13.32
CA ARG A 207 -15.48 -14.12 12.86
C ARG A 207 -15.66 -14.18 11.34
N TRP A 208 -16.87 -13.88 10.89
CA TRP A 208 -17.21 -13.71 9.48
C TRP A 208 -17.68 -12.30 9.22
N TYR A 209 -17.33 -11.77 8.04
CA TYR A 209 -17.66 -10.43 7.60
C TYR A 209 -18.56 -10.49 6.35
N MET A 210 -19.67 -9.77 6.35
CA MET A 210 -20.54 -9.65 5.18
C MET A 210 -19.97 -8.58 4.24
N VAL A 211 -19.59 -9.01 3.03
CA VAL A 211 -18.95 -8.20 1.98
C VAL A 211 -19.89 -7.84 0.81
N GLY A 212 -21.14 -8.32 0.88
CA GLY A 212 -22.20 -8.06 -0.08
C GLY A 212 -23.47 -8.87 0.26
N PRO A 213 -24.56 -8.72 -0.51
CA PRO A 213 -25.82 -9.42 -0.25
C PRO A 213 -25.63 -10.95 -0.28
N ASN A 214 -25.81 -11.61 0.86
CA ASN A 214 -25.52 -13.04 1.05
C ASN A 214 -24.10 -13.43 0.59
N GLN A 215 -23.11 -12.59 0.88
CA GLN A 215 -21.70 -12.85 0.60
C GLN A 215 -20.89 -12.63 1.87
N TRP A 216 -20.42 -13.72 2.48
CA TRP A 216 -19.60 -13.72 3.68
C TRP A 216 -18.18 -14.20 3.38
N VAL A 217 -17.21 -13.65 4.12
CA VAL A 217 -15.79 -14.03 4.09
C VAL A 217 -15.28 -14.17 5.53
N GLU A 218 -14.49 -15.21 5.79
CA GLU A 218 -13.95 -15.54 7.11
C GLU A 218 -12.74 -14.67 7.47
N GLN A 219 -12.51 -14.38 8.76
CA GLN A 219 -11.48 -13.43 9.19
C GLN A 219 -10.05 -13.75 8.75
N ARG A 220 -9.69 -15.03 8.57
CA ARG A 220 -8.36 -15.44 8.10
C ARG A 220 -8.11 -15.16 6.61
N MET A 221 -9.19 -14.90 5.86
CA MET A 221 -9.15 -14.61 4.42
C MET A 221 -9.20 -13.10 4.11
N VAL A 222 -9.18 -12.24 5.13
CA VAL A 222 -9.16 -10.77 4.99
C VAL A 222 -8.12 -10.11 5.87
N ALA A 223 -7.71 -8.90 5.46
CA ALA A 223 -6.98 -7.94 6.29
C ALA A 223 -7.80 -6.65 6.40
N LYS A 224 -8.37 -6.42 7.58
CA LYS A 224 -9.35 -5.35 7.87
C LYS A 224 -8.64 -4.02 8.11
N VAL A 225 -9.18 -2.98 7.47
CA VAL A 225 -8.85 -1.58 7.70
C VAL A 225 -9.99 -0.94 8.49
N PHE A 226 -9.63 -0.31 9.59
CA PHE A 226 -10.53 0.39 10.49
C PHE A 226 -9.77 1.55 11.15
N LYS A 227 -10.50 2.53 11.69
CA LYS A 227 -9.88 3.70 12.30
C LYS A 227 -9.21 3.33 13.63
N ILE A 228 -8.00 3.84 13.82
CA ILE A 228 -7.20 3.76 15.05
C ILE A 228 -7.21 5.15 15.67
N ASP A 229 -7.50 5.23 16.97
CA ASP A 229 -7.43 6.50 17.70
C ASP A 229 -5.97 6.93 17.86
N ARG A 230 -5.72 8.24 17.76
CA ARG A 230 -4.37 8.81 17.83
C ARG A 230 -3.81 8.66 19.25
N PRO A 231 -2.64 8.02 19.45
CA PRO A 231 -2.05 7.87 20.77
C PRO A 231 -1.66 9.23 21.40
N GLU A 232 -1.58 9.26 22.73
CA GLU A 232 -1.10 10.43 23.46
C GLU A 232 0.36 10.78 23.04
N GLY A 233 0.63 12.06 22.84
CA GLY A 233 1.94 12.56 22.38
C GLY A 233 2.24 12.36 20.89
N VAL A 234 1.31 11.79 20.10
CA VAL A 234 1.43 11.68 18.64
C VAL A 234 0.70 12.83 17.94
N GLU A 235 1.34 13.48 16.97
CA GLU A 235 0.76 14.57 16.18
C GLU A 235 1.31 14.64 14.75
N GLY A 236 0.71 15.48 13.90
CA GLY A 236 1.17 15.70 12.54
C GLY A 236 0.93 14.48 11.63
N ARG A 237 1.98 14.05 10.92
CA ARG A 237 1.94 12.88 10.02
C ARG A 237 2.52 11.64 10.68
N TRP A 238 1.66 10.65 10.92
CA TRP A 238 1.99 9.40 11.60
C TRP A 238 1.33 8.18 10.92
N VAL A 239 1.74 6.98 11.32
CA VAL A 239 1.13 5.70 10.88
C VAL A 239 0.76 4.82 12.07
N ALA A 240 -0.39 4.15 11.96
CA ALA A 240 -0.74 2.98 12.76
C ALA A 240 -0.38 1.71 11.96
N ILE A 241 0.14 0.69 12.64
CA ILE A 241 0.54 -0.59 12.08
C ILE A 241 -0.05 -1.69 12.95
N ASP A 242 -0.96 -2.48 12.36
CA ASP A 242 -1.68 -3.55 13.07
C ASP A 242 -0.98 -4.89 12.83
N LEU A 243 -0.40 -5.46 13.89
CA LEU A 243 0.32 -6.72 13.87
C LEU A 243 -0.59 -7.95 13.67
N TYR A 244 -1.88 -7.85 13.95
CA TYR A 244 -2.86 -8.94 13.78
C TYR A 244 -3.57 -8.83 12.42
N GLU A 245 -4.02 -7.63 12.04
CA GLU A 245 -4.64 -7.42 10.73
C GLU A 245 -3.63 -7.43 9.57
N GLN A 246 -2.34 -7.15 9.85
CA GLN A 246 -1.27 -6.97 8.86
C GLN A 246 -1.55 -5.81 7.89
N THR A 247 -2.06 -4.71 8.44
CA THR A 247 -2.37 -3.46 7.74
C THR A 247 -1.53 -2.29 8.27
N LEU A 248 -1.35 -1.28 7.43
CA LEU A 248 -0.86 0.04 7.83
C LEU A 248 -1.89 1.09 7.42
N VAL A 249 -2.15 2.05 8.31
CA VAL A 249 -3.00 3.23 8.03
C VAL A 249 -2.21 4.49 8.37
N ALA A 250 -2.12 5.42 7.42
CA ALA A 250 -1.44 6.70 7.56
C ALA A 250 -2.42 7.84 7.83
N TYR A 251 -2.05 8.74 8.73
CA TYR A 251 -2.93 9.76 9.29
C TYR A 251 -2.32 11.17 9.23
N GLU A 252 -3.18 12.16 9.00
CA GLU A 252 -2.92 13.57 9.29
C GLU A 252 -3.72 13.97 10.53
N ASN A 253 -3.04 14.04 11.67
CA ASN A 253 -3.65 14.09 13.00
C ASN A 253 -4.70 12.97 13.17
N ASP A 254 -5.98 13.29 13.22
CA ASP A 254 -7.08 12.33 13.46
C ASP A 254 -7.78 11.87 12.17
N THR A 255 -7.26 12.25 10.99
CA THR A 255 -7.83 11.94 9.67
C THR A 255 -6.98 10.87 8.96
N PRO A 256 -7.49 9.64 8.72
CA PRO A 256 -6.79 8.67 7.91
C PRO A 256 -6.81 9.08 6.43
N VAL A 257 -5.65 9.05 5.78
CA VAL A 257 -5.46 9.53 4.39
C VAL A 257 -4.97 8.44 3.42
N PHE A 258 -4.38 7.36 3.93
CA PHE A 258 -3.89 6.24 3.13
C PHE A 258 -3.91 4.95 3.95
N ALA A 259 -4.08 3.80 3.29
CA ALA A 259 -3.87 2.49 3.89
C ALA A 259 -3.26 1.50 2.88
N THR A 260 -2.53 0.51 3.38
CA THR A 260 -2.07 -0.66 2.61
C THR A 260 -1.92 -1.92 3.50
N LEU A 261 -1.55 -3.04 2.89
CA LEU A 261 -1.08 -4.23 3.59
C LEU A 261 0.42 -4.15 3.89
N VAL A 262 0.82 -4.77 4.99
CA VAL A 262 2.23 -4.96 5.36
C VAL A 262 2.56 -6.44 5.51
N ALA A 263 3.83 -6.77 5.65
CA ALA A 263 4.27 -8.05 6.19
C ALA A 263 5.30 -7.82 7.31
N THR A 264 4.87 -7.97 8.57
CA THR A 264 5.72 -7.67 9.73
C THR A 264 6.57 -8.87 10.16
N GLY A 265 7.36 -8.72 11.22
CA GLY A 265 8.29 -9.74 11.70
C GLY A 265 7.64 -11.07 12.05
N ILE A 266 8.23 -12.20 11.67
CA ILE A 266 7.75 -13.54 12.08
C ILE A 266 7.99 -13.80 13.58
N PRO A 267 7.30 -14.77 14.21
CA PRO A 267 7.57 -15.14 15.61
C PRO A 267 9.05 -15.47 15.87
N GLY A 268 9.63 -14.90 16.93
CA GLY A 268 11.06 -14.97 17.23
C GLY A 268 11.92 -13.92 16.52
N PHE A 269 11.31 -13.13 15.63
CA PHE A 269 11.89 -11.96 14.95
C PHE A 269 10.86 -10.81 14.96
N ASP A 270 10.18 -10.64 16.09
CA ASP A 270 8.97 -9.84 16.19
C ASP A 270 9.22 -8.33 15.97
N THR A 271 8.29 -7.69 15.27
CA THR A 271 8.14 -6.23 15.27
C THR A 271 7.54 -5.82 16.61
N ARG A 272 8.18 -4.91 17.34
CA ARG A 272 7.75 -4.54 18.70
C ARG A 272 6.56 -3.58 18.65
N GLU A 273 5.58 -3.81 19.51
CA GLU A 273 4.52 -2.84 19.79
C GLU A 273 5.08 -1.63 20.58
N GLY A 274 4.48 -0.46 20.37
CA GLY A 274 4.94 0.79 20.97
C GLY A 274 4.69 2.01 20.07
N ILE A 275 5.04 3.19 20.60
CA ILE A 275 5.07 4.46 19.85
C ILE A 275 6.54 4.81 19.62
N PHE A 276 6.90 5.04 18.36
CA PHE A 276 8.27 5.29 17.91
C PHE A 276 8.33 6.53 17.02
N THR A 277 9.53 7.05 16.76
CA THR A 277 9.78 8.15 15.83
C THR A 277 10.72 7.71 14.71
N VAL A 278 10.51 8.22 13.49
CA VAL A 278 11.36 7.88 12.35
C VAL A 278 12.69 8.64 12.43
N TRP A 279 13.69 7.99 13.03
CA TRP A 279 15.00 8.59 13.38
C TRP A 279 15.98 8.63 12.20
N ALA A 280 15.84 7.77 11.19
CA ALA A 280 16.62 7.84 9.96
C ALA A 280 15.80 7.47 8.72
N ARG A 281 16.16 8.08 7.58
CA ARG A 281 15.53 7.85 6.27
C ARG A 281 16.61 7.74 5.21
N LEU A 282 16.59 6.68 4.41
CA LEU A 282 17.51 6.47 3.30
C LEU A 282 16.70 6.10 2.06
N ASP A 283 17.02 6.71 0.90
CA ASP A 283 16.33 6.39 -0.35
C ASP A 283 16.57 4.92 -0.75
N ARG A 284 17.73 4.34 -0.36
CA ARG A 284 18.04 2.89 -0.37
C ARG A 284 19.05 2.55 0.73
N ASP A 285 19.06 1.30 1.21
CA ASP A 285 20.07 0.74 2.14
C ASP A 285 20.40 -0.73 1.82
N ARG A 286 21.49 -1.28 2.38
CA ARG A 286 21.82 -2.73 2.31
C ARG A 286 21.52 -3.39 3.66
N MET A 287 20.55 -4.30 3.67
CA MET A 287 20.14 -5.00 4.89
C MET A 287 20.73 -6.42 4.93
N SER A 288 21.66 -6.67 5.85
CA SER A 288 22.26 -7.99 6.06
C SER A 288 22.25 -8.40 7.53
N GLY A 289 22.08 -9.70 7.82
CA GLY A 289 21.98 -10.19 9.20
C GLY A 289 22.31 -11.67 9.36
N LEU A 290 22.60 -12.07 10.62
CA LEU A 290 22.97 -13.42 11.05
C LEU A 290 24.11 -14.08 10.24
N THR A 291 25.08 -13.30 9.78
CA THR A 291 26.22 -13.74 8.96
C THR A 291 26.89 -15.01 9.54
N GLY A 292 26.90 -16.09 8.76
CA GLY A 292 27.46 -17.39 9.16
C GLY A 292 26.47 -18.39 9.76
N ALA A 293 25.24 -17.96 10.09
CA ALA A 293 24.16 -18.86 10.48
C ALA A 293 23.40 -19.42 9.25
N PRO A 294 22.72 -20.58 9.34
CA PRO A 294 21.95 -21.15 8.23
C PRO A 294 20.77 -20.30 7.74
N ASN A 295 20.39 -19.27 8.51
CA ASN A 295 19.28 -18.35 8.23
C ASN A 295 19.77 -16.90 8.05
N ALA A 296 21.03 -16.71 7.64
CA ALA A 296 21.58 -15.41 7.24
C ALA A 296 20.81 -14.79 6.08
N TRP A 297 20.92 -13.47 5.92
CA TRP A 297 20.42 -12.74 4.75
C TRP A 297 21.37 -11.60 4.36
N ASP A 298 21.36 -11.26 3.08
CA ASP A 298 22.10 -10.12 2.50
C ASP A 298 21.28 -9.54 1.33
N LEU A 299 20.69 -8.37 1.55
CA LEU A 299 19.72 -7.75 0.65
C LEU A 299 20.30 -6.41 0.17
N GLN A 300 20.75 -6.36 -1.09
CA GLN A 300 21.25 -5.13 -1.70
C GLN A 300 20.12 -4.14 -2.01
N SER A 301 20.40 -2.85 -1.84
CA SER A 301 19.59 -1.71 -2.31
C SER A 301 18.08 -1.80 -2.02
N VAL A 302 17.76 -2.20 -0.78
CA VAL A 302 16.39 -2.17 -0.23
C VAL A 302 15.88 -0.73 -0.25
N PRO A 303 14.79 -0.39 -0.96
CA PRO A 303 14.42 1.00 -1.21
C PRO A 303 13.51 1.61 -0.12
N PHE A 304 13.52 2.94 -0.04
CA PHE A 304 12.60 3.77 0.77
C PHE A 304 12.60 3.42 2.27
N VAL A 305 13.79 3.31 2.84
CA VAL A 305 14.01 2.83 4.21
C VAL A 305 13.75 3.95 5.22
N MET A 306 12.92 3.65 6.22
CA MET A 306 12.57 4.53 7.33
C MET A 306 12.74 3.79 8.66
N TYR A 307 13.90 3.97 9.30
CA TYR A 307 14.18 3.33 10.60
C TYR A 307 13.41 4.03 11.73
N PHE A 308 12.80 3.23 12.61
CA PHE A 308 11.98 3.73 13.72
C PHE A 308 12.27 3.05 15.07
N ASP A 309 12.67 1.77 15.08
CA ASP A 309 12.88 1.01 16.32
C ASP A 309 14.15 0.15 16.26
N GLU A 310 15.26 0.64 16.81
CA GLU A 310 16.60 0.09 16.57
C GLU A 310 16.83 -0.11 15.05
N GLY A 311 17.25 -1.30 14.62
CA GLY A 311 17.38 -1.68 13.21
C GLY A 311 16.07 -2.04 12.49
N ARG A 312 14.90 -1.88 13.12
CA ARG A 312 13.60 -2.10 12.46
C ARG A 312 13.19 -0.84 11.70
N SER A 313 12.78 -1.05 10.45
CA SER A 313 12.37 0.01 9.52
C SER A 313 11.08 -0.34 8.80
N LEU A 314 10.38 0.68 8.30
CA LEU A 314 9.49 0.50 7.15
C LEU A 314 10.34 0.58 5.88
N HIS A 315 10.13 -0.29 4.90
CA HIS A 315 10.86 -0.24 3.62
C HIS A 315 10.11 -0.98 2.52
N GLY A 316 10.47 -0.70 1.26
CA GLY A 316 10.00 -1.47 0.11
C GLY A 316 10.59 -2.88 0.11
N THR A 317 9.82 -3.86 -0.34
CA THR A 317 10.23 -5.26 -0.43
C THR A 317 10.00 -5.79 -1.83
N TYR A 318 11.08 -6.25 -2.46
CA TYR A 318 11.05 -6.91 -3.76
C TYR A 318 10.92 -8.45 -3.66
N TRP A 319 11.35 -9.07 -2.56
CA TRP A 319 11.60 -10.52 -2.48
C TRP A 319 10.38 -11.41 -2.15
N HIS A 320 9.19 -10.83 -1.96
CA HIS A 320 7.94 -11.59 -1.78
C HIS A 320 6.68 -10.78 -2.13
N ASP A 321 5.59 -11.49 -2.42
CA ASP A 321 4.23 -10.94 -2.56
C ASP A 321 3.26 -11.49 -1.47
N ASN A 322 3.77 -11.65 -0.24
CA ASN A 322 3.04 -12.25 0.89
C ASN A 322 2.45 -11.20 1.86
N PHE A 323 2.12 -10.01 1.38
CA PHE A 323 1.51 -8.93 2.19
C PHE A 323 0.15 -9.34 2.78
N GLY A 324 -0.16 -8.85 3.98
CA GLY A 324 -1.26 -9.36 4.82
C GLY A 324 -0.90 -10.59 5.66
N TYR A 325 0.36 -11.06 5.59
CA TYR A 325 0.89 -12.14 6.44
C TYR A 325 2.28 -11.78 6.96
N ARG A 326 2.63 -12.23 8.17
CA ARG A 326 3.95 -12.01 8.78
C ARG A 326 5.05 -12.72 7.98
N GLN A 327 6.12 -12.02 7.60
CA GLN A 327 7.22 -12.55 6.75
C GLN A 327 8.63 -12.04 7.12
N SER A 328 8.75 -10.88 7.79
CA SER A 328 10.04 -10.18 7.90
C SER A 328 10.91 -10.68 9.06
N LYS A 329 12.07 -10.04 9.24
CA LYS A 329 12.99 -10.23 10.38
C LYS A 329 12.86 -9.15 11.49
N GLY A 330 11.74 -8.43 11.52
CA GLY A 330 11.40 -7.41 12.51
C GLY A 330 10.97 -6.08 11.89
N CYS A 331 11.39 -5.82 10.65
CA CYS A 331 10.95 -4.68 9.84
C CYS A 331 9.46 -4.78 9.44
N VAL A 332 8.94 -3.68 8.90
CA VAL A 332 7.60 -3.61 8.31
C VAL A 332 7.76 -3.56 6.79
N ASN A 333 7.64 -4.72 6.16
CA ASN A 333 7.76 -4.82 4.71
C ASN A 333 6.51 -4.19 4.07
N LEU A 334 6.73 -3.28 3.11
CA LEU A 334 5.73 -2.68 2.23
C LEU A 334 5.99 -3.10 0.78
N THR A 335 5.03 -2.91 -0.13
CA THR A 335 5.34 -2.97 -1.57
C THR A 335 6.29 -1.81 -1.93
N ILE A 336 7.01 -1.91 -3.05
CA ILE A 336 7.87 -0.81 -3.50
C ILE A 336 7.04 0.48 -3.70
N SER A 337 5.87 0.36 -4.32
CA SER A 337 4.94 1.48 -4.55
C SER A 337 4.48 2.13 -3.24
N ASP A 338 4.07 1.33 -2.26
CA ASP A 338 3.58 1.83 -0.97
C ASP A 338 4.70 2.47 -0.14
N ALA A 339 5.89 1.87 -0.15
CA ALA A 339 7.05 2.43 0.51
C ALA A 339 7.44 3.77 -0.14
N SER A 340 7.49 3.84 -1.48
CA SER A 340 7.77 5.07 -2.23
C SER A 340 6.78 6.18 -1.90
N TYR A 341 5.48 5.87 -1.91
CA TYR A 341 4.42 6.81 -1.56
C TYR A 341 4.50 7.29 -0.11
N LEU A 342 4.61 6.35 0.84
CA LEU A 342 4.64 6.66 2.27
C LEU A 342 5.90 7.45 2.66
N TYR A 343 7.05 7.11 2.08
CA TYR A 343 8.33 7.78 2.27
C TYR A 343 8.28 9.25 1.80
N GLN A 344 7.71 9.48 0.62
CA GLN A 344 7.49 10.83 0.09
C GLN A 344 6.48 11.63 0.94
N TRP A 345 5.37 11.01 1.34
CA TRP A 345 4.33 11.65 2.16
C TRP A 345 4.83 12.00 3.58
N MET A 346 5.58 11.10 4.24
CA MET A 346 6.18 11.38 5.56
C MET A 346 7.15 12.56 5.50
N ARG A 347 8.02 12.61 4.48
CA ARG A 347 9.00 13.71 4.25
C ARG A 347 8.36 15.08 3.97
N GLN A 348 7.05 15.15 3.73
CA GLN A 348 6.30 16.38 3.43
C GLN A 348 5.51 16.94 4.63
N THR A 349 5.87 16.59 5.87
CA THR A 349 5.32 17.26 7.08
C THR A 349 6.12 18.52 7.45
N ASP A 350 5.48 19.48 8.10
CA ASP A 350 6.13 20.65 8.73
C ASP A 350 6.56 20.40 10.18
N LEU A 351 6.16 19.27 10.80
CA LEU A 351 6.50 18.94 12.19
C LEU A 351 8.01 18.66 12.36
N ARG A 352 8.62 19.20 13.42
CA ARG A 352 10.04 19.05 13.73
C ARG A 352 10.29 18.62 15.17
N ASP A 353 11.44 18.00 15.41
CA ASP A 353 12.00 17.79 16.75
C ASP A 353 12.79 19.02 17.24
N GLU A 354 13.38 18.93 18.44
CA GLU A 354 14.15 20.02 19.07
C GLU A 354 15.41 20.42 18.27
N ASP A 355 15.99 19.48 17.51
CA ASP A 355 17.16 19.69 16.64
C ASP A 355 16.77 20.20 15.22
N GLY A 356 15.47 20.26 14.90
CA GLY A 356 14.95 20.73 13.62
C GLY A 356 14.86 19.68 12.52
N ASN A 357 14.93 18.38 12.84
CA ASN A 357 14.75 17.28 11.87
C ASN A 357 13.26 16.99 11.63
N ILE A 358 12.95 16.24 10.57
CA ILE A 358 11.57 15.86 10.24
C ILE A 358 11.05 14.81 11.23
N LEU A 359 10.05 15.19 12.02
CA LEU A 359 9.41 14.32 13.01
C LEU A 359 8.19 13.62 12.41
N ASN A 360 8.19 12.28 12.40
CA ASN A 360 7.04 11.43 12.09
C ASN A 360 6.96 10.32 13.13
N TYR A 361 5.74 9.95 13.51
CA TYR A 361 5.51 8.86 14.47
C TYR A 361 5.09 7.56 13.78
N VAL A 362 5.50 6.45 14.39
CA VAL A 362 5.12 5.08 14.02
C VAL A 362 4.51 4.43 15.26
N TYR A 363 3.21 4.17 15.23
CA TYR A 363 2.50 3.43 16.26
C TYR A 363 2.31 1.98 15.81
N VAL A 364 2.86 1.04 16.55
CA VAL A 364 2.72 -0.40 16.31
C VAL A 364 1.87 -0.99 17.43
N HIS A 365 0.80 -1.69 17.06
CA HIS A 365 -0.13 -2.33 17.99
C HIS A 365 -0.65 -3.65 17.42
N SER A 366 -1.29 -4.49 18.25
CA SER A 366 -2.07 -5.63 17.79
C SER A 366 -3.56 -5.47 18.14
N SER A 367 -4.47 -5.65 17.18
CA SER A 367 -5.94 -5.63 17.47
C SER A 367 -6.51 -7.00 17.84
N GLY A 368 -5.68 -8.04 17.92
CA GLY A 368 -6.05 -9.39 18.31
C GLY A 368 -4.84 -10.26 18.61
N GLU A 369 -5.10 -11.52 18.97
CA GLU A 369 -4.07 -12.54 19.25
C GLU A 369 -4.18 -13.68 18.24
N TYR A 370 -3.06 -14.16 17.71
CA TYR A 370 -3.01 -15.34 16.84
C TYR A 370 -3.22 -16.61 17.68
N ARG A 371 -4.18 -17.47 17.30
CA ARG A 371 -4.49 -18.70 18.06
C ARG A 371 -3.32 -19.70 18.12
N THR A 372 -2.49 -19.73 17.08
CA THR A 372 -1.29 -20.58 16.93
C THR A 372 -0.28 -19.94 15.97
N SER A 373 0.88 -20.57 15.74
CA SER A 373 1.87 -20.10 14.75
C SER A 373 1.51 -20.52 13.31
N GLY A 374 1.36 -19.54 12.41
CA GLY A 374 1.12 -19.77 10.98
C GLY A 374 0.58 -18.54 10.27
N ALA A 375 0.23 -18.67 8.98
CA ALA A 375 -0.49 -17.64 8.23
C ALA A 375 -2.01 -17.72 8.46
N SER A 376 -2.55 -18.94 8.60
CA SER A 376 -3.97 -19.25 8.75
C SER A 376 -4.43 -19.36 10.22
N THR A 377 -3.83 -18.57 11.11
CA THR A 377 -4.00 -18.70 12.57
C THR A 377 -4.48 -17.42 13.27
N LYS A 378 -4.85 -16.43 12.46
CA LYS A 378 -5.48 -15.16 12.83
C LYS A 378 -6.93 -15.38 13.27
#